data_AF-A0A4R0Z375-F1
#
_entry.id   AF-A0A4R0Z375-F1
#
_cell.length_a   1.000
_cell.length_b   1.000
_cell.length_c   1.000
_cell.angle_alpha   90.00
_cell.angle_beta   90.00
_cell.angle_gamma   90.00
#
_symmetry.space_group_name_H-M   'P 1'
#
loop_
_entity.id
_entity.type
_entity.pdbx_description
1 polymer ?
#
loop_
_entity_poly.entity_id
_entity_poly.type
_entity_poly.pdbx_seq_one_letter_code
_entity_poly.pdbx_strand_id
1 'polypeptide(L)' 'LNQVQHHVMPRYAQSLIIEETELRNKGTLPAASLVKEALYNGSLLIELMQG' A
#
# COMPACT_ATOMS: atom_id res chain seq x y z
N LEU A 1 -6.63 9.45 -17.65
CA LEU A 1 -7.15 10.61 -16.91
C LEU A 1 -8.57 11.03 -17.32
N ASN A 2 -8.82 11.30 -18.60
CA ASN A 2 -10.14 11.75 -19.07
C ASN A 2 -11.31 10.86 -18.62
N GLN A 3 -11.15 9.53 -18.63
CA GLN A 3 -12.20 8.63 -18.17
C GLN A 3 -12.57 8.84 -16.70
N VAL A 4 -11.58 8.99 -15.81
CA VAL A 4 -11.84 9.16 -14.37
C VAL A 4 -12.57 10.47 -14.09
N GLN A 5 -12.19 11.57 -14.76
CA GLN A 5 -12.82 12.88 -14.55
C GLN A 5 -14.30 12.92 -14.98
N HIS A 6 -14.71 12.10 -15.96
CA HIS A 6 -16.07 12.12 -16.51
C HIS A 6 -16.99 11.01 -15.95
N HIS A 7 -16.43 10.02 -15.22
CA HIS A 7 -17.20 8.88 -14.71
C HIS A 7 -17.25 8.80 -13.18
N VAL A 8 -16.70 9.78 -12.47
CA VAL A 8 -16.82 9.91 -11.00
C VAL A 8 -17.53 11.21 -10.65
N MET A 9 -18.13 11.28 -9.46
CA MET A 9 -18.71 12.53 -8.97
C MET A 9 -17.63 13.63 -8.95
N PRO A 10 -17.89 14.83 -9.52
CA PRO A 10 -16.86 15.86 -9.70
C PRO A 10 -16.10 16.23 -8.43
N ARG A 11 -16.78 16.20 -7.27
CA ARG A 11 -16.17 16.47 -5.96
C ARG A 11 -15.05 15.48 -5.60
N TYR A 12 -15.12 14.23 -6.04
CA TYR A 12 -14.07 13.23 -5.80
C TYR A 12 -12.87 13.39 -6.75
N ALA A 13 -13.03 14.08 -7.88
CA ALA A 13 -11.96 14.29 -8.86
C ALA A 13 -11.27 15.65 -8.75
N GLN A 14 -11.83 16.61 -8.01
CA GLN A 14 -11.33 18.00 -7.93
C GLN A 14 -9.84 18.13 -7.60
N SER A 15 -9.31 17.26 -6.75
CA SER A 15 -7.90 17.25 -6.33
C SER A 15 -7.24 15.89 -6.57
N LEU A 16 -7.75 15.10 -7.51
CA LEU A 16 -7.21 13.78 -7.81
C LEU A 16 -5.91 13.92 -8.61
N ILE A 17 -4.81 13.46 -8.00
CA ILE A 17 -3.51 13.33 -8.65
C ILE A 17 -3.32 11.86 -9.03
N ILE A 18 -2.95 11.59 -10.28
CA ILE A 18 -2.66 10.24 -10.77
C ILE A 18 -1.21 10.22 -11.22
N GLU A 19 -0.40 9.38 -10.55
CA GLU A 19 1.04 9.26 -10.77
C GLU A 19 1.44 7.77 -10.83
N GLU A 20 2.59 7.49 -11.44
CA GLU A 20 3.17 6.14 -11.45
C GLU A 20 3.76 5.81 -10.07
N THR A 21 3.66 4.55 -9.64
CA THR A 21 4.35 4.08 -8.44
C THR A 21 5.86 4.11 -8.63
N GLU A 22 6.58 4.69 -7.67
CA GLU A 22 8.05 4.59 -7.62
C GLU A 22 8.51 3.16 -7.28
N LEU A 23 7.70 2.44 -6.50
CA LEU A 23 7.98 1.05 -6.13
C LEU A 23 7.63 0.14 -7.30
N ARG A 24 8.67 -0.27 -8.05
CA ARG A 24 8.55 -1.36 -9.00
C ARG A 24 8.53 -2.66 -8.21
N ASN A 25 7.53 -3.50 -8.44
CA ASN A 25 7.35 -4.81 -7.80
C ASN A 25 8.44 -5.82 -8.22
N LYS A 26 9.71 -5.49 -7.93
CA LYS A 26 10.91 -6.25 -8.24
C LYS A 26 11.66 -6.49 -6.93
N GLY A 27 12.36 -7.62 -6.86
CA GLY A 27 13.09 -8.01 -5.66
C GLY A 27 12.15 -8.49 -4.55
N THR A 28 12.56 -8.31 -3.29
CA THR A 28 11.93 -8.96 -2.12
C THR A 28 11.11 -8.00 -1.24
N LEU A 29 10.99 -6.73 -1.62
CA LEU A 29 10.30 -5.73 -0.83
C LEU A 29 8.82 -6.09 -0.50
N PRO A 30 8.02 -6.67 -1.42
CA PRO A 30 6.66 -7.12 -1.09
C PRO A 30 6.64 -8.26 -0.06
N ALA A 31 7.64 -9.15 -0.06
CA ALA A 31 7.73 -10.18 0.98
C ALA A 31 8.13 -9.56 2.32
N ALA A 32 9.03 -8.57 2.32
CA ALA A 32 9.43 -7.84 3.51
C ALA A 32 8.27 -7.03 4.14
N SER A 33 7.27 -6.60 3.36
CA SER A 33 6.09 -5.93 3.93
C SER A 33 5.25 -6.86 4.80
N LEU A 34 5.24 -8.17 4.54
CA LEU A 34 4.55 -9.16 5.39
C LEU A 34 5.18 -9.26 6.78
N VAL A 35 6.51 -9.17 6.86
CA VAL A 35 7.22 -9.11 8.16
C VAL A 35 6.80 -7.86 8.93
N LYS A 36 6.73 -6.71 8.25
CA LYS A 36 6.30 -5.45 8.86
C LYS A 36 4.85 -5.50 9.33
N GLU A 37 3.96 -6.11 8.56
CA GLU A 37 2.58 -6.36 8.94
C GLU A 37 2.48 -7.23 10.19
N ALA A 38 3.22 -8.34 10.23
CA ALA A 38 3.24 -9.26 11.37
C ALA A 38 3.82 -8.62 12.65
N LEU A 39 4.75 -7.67 12.51
CA LEU A 39 5.22 -6.85 13.63
C LEU A 39 4.13 -5.89 14.14
N TYR A 40 3.45 -5.18 13.23
CA TYR A 40 2.43 -4.20 13.61
C TYR A 40 1.15 -4.82 14.16
N ASN A 41 0.74 -5.97 13.64
CA ASN A 41 -0.38 -6.72 14.20
C ASN A 41 0.01 -7.52 15.46
N GLY A 42 1.29 -7.54 15.82
CA GLY A 42 1.82 -8.13 17.05
C GLY A 42 2.05 -9.63 17.02
N SER A 43 1.61 -10.35 15.98
CA SER A 43 1.79 -11.80 15.86
C SER A 43 3.25 -12.22 15.90
N LEU A 44 4.10 -11.56 15.11
CA LEU A 44 5.53 -11.86 15.10
C LEU A 44 6.21 -11.43 16.41
N LEU A 45 5.74 -10.36 17.05
CA LEU A 45 6.31 -9.91 18.32
C LEU A 45 6.08 -10.97 19.42
N ILE A 46 4.90 -11.57 19.46
CA ILE A 46 4.56 -12.64 20.41
C ILE A 46 5.48 -13.86 20.21
N GLU A 47 5.66 -14.29 18.96
CA GLU A 47 6.58 -15.40 18.63
C GLU A 47 8.02 -15.07 19.07
N LEU A 48 8.52 -13.87 18.76
CA LEU A 48 9.87 -13.46 19.15
C LEU A 48 10.08 -13.38 20.67
N MET A 49 9.03 -13.09 21.44
CA MET A 49 9.09 -13.07 22.91
C MET A 49 9.18 -14.46 23.54
N GLN A 50 8.85 -15.52 22.80
CA GLN A 50 8.86 -16.89 23.29
C GLN A 50 10.22 -17.59 23.11
N GLY A 51 11.10 -17.05 22.26
CA GLY A 51 12.42 -17.62 21.95
C GLY A 51 12.36 -18.82 21.01
#